data_AF-A0A969H1Y8-F1
#
_entry.id   AF-A0A969H1Y8-F1
#
_cell.length_a   1.000
_cell.length_b   1.000
_cell.length_c   1.000
_cell.angle_alpha   90.00
_cell.angle_beta   90.00
_cell.angle_gamma   90.00
#
_symmetry.space_group_name_H-M   'P 1'
#
loop_
_entity.id
_entity.type
_entity.pdbx_description
1 polymer ?
#
loop_
_entity_poly.entity_id
_entity_poly.type
_entity_poly.pdbx_seq_one_letter_code
_entity_poly.pdbx_strand_id
1 'polypeptide(L)'
;MNTGELIAAIEAELAQVEGQLISSVGTSSMCALEKSNKVTQSMKYLEGQQQGYRGAIKTLRASAEKEMLLKYMSDEKIKNEQMLNGPVGASTHWQEYLKGSLAALQYIQELLDTARWDDGCGTLNLTSNPPESLCRER
;
A
#
# COMPACT_ATOMS: atom_id res chain seq x y z
N MET A 1 -1.10 -12.68 8.65
CA MET A 1 -1.35 -11.24 8.60
C MET A 1 -2.79 -11.03 8.19
N ASN A 2 -3.55 -10.31 9.01
CA ASN A 2 -4.89 -9.86 8.64
C ASN A 2 -4.84 -8.43 8.09
N THR A 3 -5.97 -7.94 7.56
CA THR A 3 -6.10 -6.58 6.99
C THR A 3 -5.65 -5.48 7.96
N GLY A 4 -5.95 -5.62 9.26
CA GLY A 4 -5.58 -4.62 10.28
C GLY A 4 -4.07 -4.56 10.52
N GLU A 5 -3.41 -5.71 10.57
CA GLU A 5 -1.94 -5.81 10.68
C GLU A 5 -1.24 -5.24 9.44
N LEU A 6 -1.79 -5.48 8.24
CA LEU A 6 -1.25 -4.88 7.02
C LEU A 6 -1.39 -3.35 7.05
N ILE A 7 -2.58 -2.84 7.40
CA ILE A 7 -2.81 -1.39 7.50
C ILE A 7 -1.80 -0.77 8.49
N ALA A 8 -1.62 -1.37 9.67
CA ALA A 8 -0.68 -0.86 10.66
C ALA A 8 0.78 -0.85 10.15
N ALA A 9 1.21 -1.89 9.43
CA ALA A 9 2.53 -1.95 8.84
C ALA A 9 2.74 -0.87 7.75
N ILE A 10 1.73 -0.64 6.90
CA ILE A 10 1.78 0.42 5.87
C ILE A 10 1.74 1.80 6.51
N GLU A 11 0.95 2.00 7.57
CA GLU A 11 0.87 3.26 8.32
C GLU A 11 2.19 3.61 9.02
N ALA A 12 2.88 2.62 9.57
CA ALA A 12 4.19 2.82 10.16
C ALA A 12 5.21 3.31 9.12
N GLU A 13 5.22 2.70 7.93
CA GLU A 13 6.11 3.12 6.83
C GLU A 13 5.72 4.51 6.27
N LEU A 14 4.42 4.76 6.12
CA LEU A 14 3.90 6.07 5.73
C LEU A 14 4.35 7.16 6.72
N ALA A 15 4.27 6.92 8.02
CA ALA A 15 4.71 7.87 9.04
C ALA A 15 6.22 8.17 8.94
N GLN A 16 7.04 7.17 8.60
CA GLN A 16 8.48 7.37 8.35
C GLN A 16 8.72 8.25 7.12
N VAL A 17 8.07 7.95 6.00
CA VAL A 17 8.16 8.75 4.77
C VAL A 17 7.66 10.19 5.00
N GLU A 18 6.57 10.37 5.73
CA GLU A 18 6.05 11.69 6.09
C GLU A 18 7.04 12.46 6.97
N GLY A 19 7.67 11.80 7.94
CA GLY A 19 8.73 12.39 8.75
C GLY A 19 9.93 12.85 7.92
N GLN A 20 10.38 12.02 6.97
CA GLN A 20 11.47 12.37 6.06
C GLN A 20 11.10 13.53 5.12
N LEU A 21 9.87 13.55 4.62
CA LEU A 21 9.37 14.61 3.75
C LEU A 21 9.27 15.93 4.53
N ILE A 22 8.70 15.92 5.74
CA ILE A 22 8.65 17.09 6.64
C ILE A 22 10.05 17.62 6.91
N SER A 23 10.99 16.74 7.23
CA SER A 23 12.38 17.14 7.46
C SER A 23 13.03 17.74 6.21
N SER A 24 12.65 17.29 5.01
CA SER A 24 13.16 17.80 3.75
C SER A 24 12.59 19.17 3.40
N VAL A 25 11.28 19.38 3.59
CA VAL A 25 10.61 20.65 3.22
C VAL A 25 10.80 21.75 4.27
N GLY A 26 11.18 21.38 5.49
CA GLY A 26 11.39 22.30 6.61
C GLY A 26 10.11 23.03 6.98
N THR A 27 10.12 24.36 6.92
CA THR A 27 8.96 25.21 7.24
C THR A 27 8.07 25.51 6.04
N SER A 28 8.46 25.07 4.84
CA SER A 28 7.71 25.31 3.61
C SER A 28 6.80 24.13 3.26
N SER A 29 5.71 24.39 2.54
CA SER A 29 4.92 23.30 1.94
C SER A 29 5.55 22.84 0.63
N MET A 30 5.26 21.59 0.21
CA MET A 30 5.67 21.08 -1.11
C MET A 30 5.21 22.00 -2.24
N CYS A 31 3.97 22.50 -2.19
CA CYS A 31 3.46 23.44 -3.20
C CYS A 31 4.23 24.77 -3.24
N ALA A 32 4.66 25.30 -2.08
CA ALA A 32 5.49 26.50 -2.03
C ALA A 32 6.88 26.26 -2.63
N LEU A 33 7.45 25.07 -2.39
CA LEU A 33 8.72 24.66 -3.00
C LEU A 33 8.60 24.44 -4.51
N GLU A 34 7.49 23.87 -4.99
CA GLU A 34 7.23 23.71 -6.43
C GLU A 34 7.16 25.06 -7.14
N LYS A 35 6.41 26.02 -6.57
CA LYS A 35 6.29 27.38 -7.11
C LYS A 35 7.62 28.13 -7.14
N SER A 36 8.52 27.83 -6.21
CA SER A 36 9.85 28.46 -6.13
C SER A 36 10.95 27.65 -6.82
N ASN A 37 10.59 26.54 -7.50
CA ASN A 37 11.51 25.62 -8.18
C ASN A 37 12.64 25.10 -7.26
N LYS A 38 12.32 24.87 -5.98
CA LYS A 38 13.25 24.37 -4.94
C LYS A 38 13.01 22.91 -4.57
N VAL A 39 12.10 22.24 -5.28
CA VAL A 39 11.85 20.82 -5.06
C VAL A 39 13.05 20.01 -5.51
N THR A 40 13.42 19.05 -4.67
CA THR A 40 14.48 18.09 -4.97
C THR A 40 13.88 16.78 -5.48
N GLN A 41 14.71 16.01 -6.18
CA GLN A 41 14.39 14.65 -6.59
C GLN A 41 13.94 13.76 -5.42
N SER A 42 14.66 13.85 -4.29
CA SER A 42 14.32 13.12 -3.06
C SER A 42 12.93 13.48 -2.53
N MET A 43 12.53 14.76 -2.58
CA MET A 43 11.19 15.17 -2.14
C MET A 43 10.10 14.58 -3.03
N LYS A 44 10.29 14.59 -4.36
CA LYS A 44 9.31 13.97 -5.28
C LYS A 44 9.24 12.46 -5.10
N TYR A 45 10.37 11.80 -4.87
CA TYR A 45 10.41 10.37 -4.55
C TYR A 45 9.57 10.05 -3.30
N LEU A 46 9.80 10.77 -2.20
CA LEU A 46 9.04 10.60 -0.95
C LEU A 46 7.55 10.90 -1.13
N GLU A 47 7.20 11.95 -1.91
CA GLU A 47 5.82 12.26 -2.25
C GLU A 47 5.14 11.12 -3.03
N GLY A 48 5.88 10.49 -3.95
CA GLY A 48 5.42 9.30 -4.67
C GLY A 48 5.14 8.11 -3.75
N GLN A 49 6.06 7.83 -2.81
CA GLN A 49 5.86 6.78 -1.80
C GLN A 49 4.63 7.06 -0.94
N GLN A 50 4.50 8.29 -0.44
CA GLN A 50 3.37 8.73 0.37
C GLN A 50 2.04 8.49 -0.35
N GLN A 51 1.97 8.84 -1.64
CA GLN A 51 0.78 8.60 -2.45
C GLN A 51 0.45 7.10 -2.57
N GLY A 52 1.45 6.25 -2.83
CA GLY A 52 1.27 4.81 -2.93
C GLY A 52 0.71 4.19 -1.64
N TYR A 53 1.30 4.52 -0.49
CA TYR A 53 0.84 4.02 0.80
C TYR A 53 -0.57 4.51 1.16
N ARG A 54 -0.86 5.81 0.97
CA ARG A 54 -2.20 6.36 1.24
C ARG A 54 -3.26 5.73 0.36
N GLY A 55 -2.95 5.47 -0.90
CA GLY A 55 -3.85 4.78 -1.82
C GLY A 55 -4.15 3.34 -1.37
N ALA A 56 -3.13 2.58 -1.00
CA ALA A 56 -3.29 1.22 -0.48
C ALA A 56 -4.11 1.17 0.82
N ILE A 57 -3.81 2.04 1.79
CA ILE A 57 -4.58 2.15 3.05
C ILE A 57 -6.05 2.48 2.75
N LYS A 58 -6.30 3.42 1.83
CA LYS A 58 -7.67 3.78 1.43
C LYS A 58 -8.41 2.59 0.83
N THR A 59 -7.75 1.81 -0.04
CA THR A 59 -8.33 0.59 -0.62
C THR A 59 -8.67 -0.45 0.45
N LEU A 60 -7.73 -0.72 1.36
CA LEU A 60 -7.91 -1.68 2.46
C LEU A 60 -9.00 -1.28 3.45
N ARG A 61 -9.17 0.02 3.71
CA ARG A 61 -10.25 0.52 4.57
C ARG A 61 -11.62 0.50 3.87
N ALA A 62 -11.65 0.56 2.53
CA ALA A 62 -12.87 0.49 1.75
C ALA A 62 -13.32 -0.97 1.53
N SER A 63 -12.38 -1.91 1.39
CA SER A 63 -12.63 -3.34 1.31
C SER A 63 -11.50 -4.09 2.02
N ALA A 64 -11.86 -4.98 2.93
CA ALA A 64 -10.89 -5.84 3.62
C ALA A 64 -10.37 -7.00 2.73
N GLU A 65 -10.91 -7.15 1.51
CA GLU A 65 -10.58 -8.21 0.58
C GLU A 65 -9.20 -8.00 -0.04
N LYS A 66 -8.37 -9.04 0.00
CA LYS A 66 -7.01 -9.05 -0.53
C LYS A 66 -7.00 -8.78 -2.03
N GLU A 67 -7.98 -9.32 -2.74
CA GLU A 67 -8.15 -9.23 -4.19
C GLU A 67 -8.31 -7.76 -4.63
N MET A 68 -9.03 -6.96 -3.84
CA MET A 68 -9.22 -5.54 -4.12
C MET A 68 -7.92 -4.76 -3.98
N LEU A 69 -7.10 -5.08 -2.97
CA LEU A 69 -5.76 -4.50 -2.84
C LEU A 69 -4.86 -4.92 -4.01
N LEU A 70 -4.82 -6.21 -4.35
CA LEU A 70 -3.99 -6.72 -5.43
C LEU A 70 -4.36 -6.08 -6.78
N LYS A 71 -5.67 -5.92 -7.04
CA LYS A 71 -6.15 -5.23 -8.24
C LYS A 71 -5.70 -3.77 -8.27
N TYR A 72 -5.87 -3.04 -7.15
CA TYR A 72 -5.40 -1.66 -7.03
C TYR A 72 -3.89 -1.55 -7.30
N MET A 73 -3.08 -2.43 -6.68
CA MET A 73 -1.63 -2.43 -6.86
C MET A 73 -1.23 -2.73 -8.31
N SER A 74 -1.89 -3.68 -8.96
CA SER A 74 -1.66 -3.99 -10.37
C SER A 74 -1.99 -2.81 -11.28
N ASP A 75 -3.17 -2.18 -11.08
CA ASP A 75 -3.63 -1.04 -11.89
C ASP A 75 -2.66 0.16 -11.75
N GLU A 76 -2.25 0.50 -10.53
CA GLU A 76 -1.30 1.59 -10.29
C GLU A 76 0.12 1.27 -10.77
N LYS A 77 0.57 0.01 -10.65
CA LYS A 77 1.87 -0.41 -11.20
C LYS A 77 1.91 -0.20 -12.72
N ILE A 78 0.92 -0.73 -13.44
CA ILE A 78 0.83 -0.58 -14.90
C ILE A 78 0.81 0.88 -15.29
N LYS A 79 -0.02 1.69 -14.63
CA LYS A 79 -0.14 3.12 -14.89
C LYS A 79 1.19 3.86 -14.66
N ASN A 80 1.86 3.59 -13.55
CA ASN A 80 3.14 4.23 -13.23
C ASN A 80 4.25 3.84 -14.21
N GLU A 81 4.32 2.56 -14.59
CA GLU A 81 5.27 2.07 -15.60
C GLU A 81 4.99 2.68 -16.99
N GLN A 82 3.72 2.80 -17.38
CA GLN A 82 3.35 3.48 -18.62
C GLN A 82 3.73 4.96 -18.61
N MET A 83 3.50 5.66 -17.49
CA MET A 83 3.86 7.07 -17.35
C MET A 83 5.38 7.27 -17.35
N LEU A 84 6.15 6.37 -16.72
CA LEU A 84 7.61 6.39 -16.72
C LEU A 84 8.20 6.22 -18.12
N ASN A 85 7.61 5.34 -18.92
CA ASN A 85 8.05 5.09 -20.30
C ASN A 85 7.42 6.06 -21.32
N GLY A 86 6.56 6.96 -20.86
CA GLY A 86 5.87 7.96 -21.68
C GLY A 86 6.46 9.37 -21.55
N PRO A 87 5.81 10.38 -22.16
CA PRO A 87 6.27 11.78 -22.12
C PRO A 87 6.36 12.36 -20.70
N VAL A 88 5.56 11.86 -19.76
CA VAL A 88 5.59 12.30 -18.35
C VAL A 88 6.91 11.94 -17.70
N GLY A 89 7.44 10.75 -17.96
CA GLY A 89 8.73 10.27 -17.44
C GLY A 89 9.95 11.04 -17.95
N ALA A 90 9.81 11.90 -18.97
CA ALA A 90 10.89 12.76 -19.45
C ALA A 90 11.26 13.86 -18.44
N SER A 91 10.35 14.22 -17.52
CA SER A 91 10.65 15.13 -16.42
C SER A 91 11.27 14.37 -15.26
N THR A 92 12.46 14.76 -14.83
CA THR A 92 13.16 14.11 -13.71
C THR A 92 12.34 14.11 -12.43
N HIS A 93 11.57 15.17 -12.16
CA HIS A 93 10.68 15.22 -10.98
C HIS A 93 9.54 14.21 -11.06
N TRP A 94 8.92 14.06 -12.23
CA TRP A 94 7.90 13.04 -12.44
C TRP A 94 8.49 11.63 -12.40
N GLN A 95 9.69 11.45 -12.95
CA GLN A 95 10.38 10.17 -12.90
C GLN A 95 10.62 9.71 -11.46
N GLU A 96 11.11 10.60 -10.59
CA GLU A 96 11.35 10.28 -9.18
C GLU A 96 10.05 10.04 -8.40
N TYR A 97 9.00 10.83 -8.67
CA TYR A 97 7.68 10.57 -8.11
C TYR A 97 7.16 9.18 -8.47
N LEU A 98 7.23 8.80 -9.75
CA LEU A 98 6.73 7.51 -10.21
C LEU A 98 7.56 6.34 -9.66
N LYS A 99 8.90 6.50 -9.57
CA LYS A 99 9.78 5.53 -8.90
C LYS A 99 9.42 5.35 -7.42
N GLY A 100 9.18 6.45 -6.70
CA GLY A 100 8.75 6.39 -5.30
C GLY A 100 7.41 5.67 -5.13
N SER A 101 6.45 5.96 -6.01
CA SER A 101 5.15 5.26 -5.99
C SER A 101 5.30 3.76 -6.24
N LEU A 102 6.12 3.35 -7.23
CA LEU A 102 6.42 1.94 -7.47
C LEU A 102 7.13 1.26 -6.29
N ALA A 103 8.05 1.95 -5.63
CA ALA A 103 8.73 1.43 -4.44
C ALA A 103 7.76 1.17 -3.28
N ALA A 104 6.77 2.05 -3.07
CA ALA A 104 5.72 1.81 -2.09
C ALA A 104 4.88 0.57 -2.42
N LEU A 105 4.50 0.39 -3.69
CA LEU A 105 3.78 -0.81 -4.13
C LEU A 105 4.61 -2.09 -3.94
N GLN A 106 5.92 -2.04 -4.23
CA GLN A 106 6.82 -3.16 -4.01
C GLN A 106 6.90 -3.53 -2.52
N TYR A 107 7.06 -2.56 -1.64
CA TYR A 107 7.08 -2.81 -0.19
C TYR A 107 5.78 -3.48 0.29
N ILE A 108 4.62 -3.01 -0.19
CA ILE A 108 3.34 -3.64 0.15
C ILE A 108 3.28 -5.08 -0.35
N GLN A 109 3.80 -5.36 -1.55
CA GLN A 109 3.87 -6.72 -2.08
C GLN A 109 4.76 -7.61 -1.19
N GLU A 110 5.90 -7.11 -0.74
CA GLU A 110 6.81 -7.82 0.17
C GLU A 110 6.11 -8.14 1.52
N LEU A 111 5.30 -7.22 2.05
CA LEU A 111 4.48 -7.50 3.25
C LEU A 111 3.46 -8.62 2.98
N LEU A 112 2.80 -8.61 1.81
CA LEU A 112 1.86 -9.65 1.41
C LEU A 112 2.52 -11.01 1.19
N ASP A 113 3.74 -11.04 0.67
CA ASP A 113 4.48 -12.27 0.37
C ASP A 113 5.11 -12.89 1.63
N THR A 114 5.58 -12.05 2.55
CA THR A 114 6.19 -12.50 3.82
C THR A 114 5.15 -12.96 4.83
N ALA A 115 3.90 -12.52 4.70
CA ALA A 115 2.83 -13.00 5.54
C ALA A 115 1.91 -14.00 4.85
N ARG A 116 1.57 -15.07 5.57
CA ARG A 116 0.33 -15.80 5.28
C ARG A 116 -0.84 -14.85 5.53
N TRP A 117 -1.42 -14.29 4.46
CA TRP A 117 -2.68 -13.58 4.55
C TRP A 117 -3.72 -14.55 5.12
N ASP A 118 -4.33 -14.17 6.24
CA ASP A 118 -5.44 -14.93 6.79
C ASP A 118 -6.72 -14.34 6.21
N ASP A 119 -7.26 -15.02 5.20
CA ASP A 119 -8.47 -14.59 4.48
C ASP A 119 -9.72 -14.64 5.38
N GLY A 120 -9.60 -15.10 6.64
CA GLY A 120 -10.72 -15.24 7.57
C GLY A 120 -11.76 -16.27 7.12
N CYS A 121 -11.51 -17.00 6.03
CA CYS A 121 -12.35 -18.08 5.55
C CYS A 121 -12.12 -19.31 6.45
N GLY A 122 -12.97 -19.42 7.47
CA GLY A 122 -12.74 -20.25 8.64
C GLY A 122 -12.38 -21.71 8.37
N THR A 123 -11.38 -22.20 9.09
CA THR A 123 -11.43 -23.58 9.59
C THR A 123 -12.41 -23.64 10.76
N LEU A 124 -13.71 -23.75 10.46
CA LEU A 124 -14.56 -24.60 11.30
C LEU A 124 -13.98 -26.01 11.15
N ASN A 125 -13.20 -26.46 12.14
CA ASN A 125 -12.85 -27.86 12.28
C ASN A 125 -14.13 -28.65 12.58
N LEU A 126 -14.89 -28.96 11.52
CA LEU A 126 -15.84 -30.06 11.48
C LEU A 126 -15.08 -31.32 11.05
N THR A 127 -14.23 -31.85 11.92
CA THR A 127 -13.81 -33.25 11.79
C THR A 127 -13.74 -33.93 13.16
N SER A 128 -14.73 -34.80 13.35
CA SER A 128 -14.62 -36.13 13.96
C SER A 128 -14.36 -36.23 15.48
N ASN A 129 -15.45 -36.13 16.23
CA ASN A 129 -15.83 -37.23 17.13
C ASN A 129 -17.29 -37.63 16.84
N PRO A 130 -17.55 -38.86 16.38
CA PRO A 130 -18.65 -39.65 16.90
C PRO A 130 -18.06 -40.85 17.69
N PRO A 131 -18.71 -41.32 18.77
CA PRO A 131 -20.09 -41.79 18.68
C PRO A 131 -20.99 -41.52 19.91
N GLU A 132 -22.27 -41.90 19.73
CA GLU A 132 -23.29 -42.26 20.75
C GLU A 132 -24.36 -41.22 21.15
N SER A 133 -25.56 -41.47 20.59
CA SER A 133 -26.91 -41.10 21.07
C SER A 133 -27.22 -39.60 21.15
N LEU A 134 -28.19 -39.07 20.39
CA LEU A 134 -29.61 -39.27 20.66
C LEU A 134 -30.42 -38.79 19.43
N CYS A 135 -30.81 -39.72 18.55
CA CYS A 135 -32.14 -39.61 17.95
C CYS A 135 -33.11 -40.22 18.97
N ARG A 136 -33.82 -39.37 19.71
CA ARG A 136 -34.99 -39.80 20.46
C ARG A 136 -36.20 -39.18 19.79
N GLU A 137 -36.99 -40.04 19.14
CA GLU A 137 -38.29 -39.72 18.56
C GLU A 137 -39.16 -38.96 19.57
N ARG A 138 -39.77 -37.87 19.11
CA ARG A 138 -41.20 -37.55 19.30
C ARG A 138 -41.61 -36.38 18.43
#